data_AF-A0AAE0H4Z3-F1
#
_entry.id   AF-A0AAE0H4Z3-F1
#
_cell.length_a   1.000
_cell.length_b   1.000
_cell.length_c   1.000
_cell.angle_alpha   90.00
_cell.angle_beta   90.00
_cell.angle_gamma   90.00
#
_symmetry.space_group_name_H-M   'P 1'
#
loop_
_entity.id
_entity.type
_entity.pdbx_description
1 polymer ?
#
loop_
_entity_poly.entity_id
_entity_poly.type
_entity_poly.pdbx_seq_one_letter_code
_entity_poly.pdbx_strand_id
1 'polypeptide(L)'
;FDLLRLLEKLNSPYRGWVKRGIPNSDLETISQHIYQMAMILIVYPGWENVDDWLAAVEMAIVYNAPEVISGDVIPSDNISRERKQICKELSLDYLICLSRESRNDIFASCISRLWKEYKEAASYIS
;
A
#
# COMPACT_ATOMS: atom_id res chain seq x y z
N PHE A 1 15.56 7.74 -7.47
CA PHE A 1 14.91 8.91 -6.83
C PHE A 1 13.44 9.05 -7.23
N ASP A 2 13.06 8.71 -8.46
CA ASP A 2 11.68 8.96 -8.94
C ASP A 2 10.62 8.11 -8.25
N LEU A 3 10.93 6.85 -7.90
CA LEU A 3 10.04 6.03 -7.07
C LEU A 3 9.72 6.70 -5.72
N LEU A 4 10.73 7.20 -5.01
CA LEU A 4 10.54 7.85 -3.71
C LEU A 4 9.71 9.13 -3.83
N ARG A 5 10.00 9.97 -4.83
CA ARG A 5 9.19 11.17 -5.13
C ARG A 5 7.74 10.84 -5.46
N LEU A 6 7.51 9.70 -6.10
CA LEU A 6 6.17 9.22 -6.34
C LEU A 6 5.52 8.87 -5.00
N LEU A 7 6.13 7.98 -4.21
CA LEU A 7 5.61 7.51 -2.92
C LEU A 7 5.39 8.65 -1.90
N GLU A 8 6.15 9.74 -1.97
CA GLU A 8 5.90 10.96 -1.16
C GLU A 8 4.47 11.50 -1.32
N LYS A 9 3.81 11.27 -2.47
CA LYS A 9 2.41 11.68 -2.69
C LYS A 9 1.41 10.93 -1.81
N LEU A 10 1.80 9.81 -1.19
CA LEU A 10 1.00 9.14 -0.17
C LEU A 10 0.91 9.98 1.12
N ASN A 11 1.72 11.02 1.28
CA ASN A 11 1.49 12.03 2.32
C ASN A 11 0.34 12.99 1.95
N SER A 12 -0.79 12.42 1.54
CA SER A 12 -2.03 13.12 1.23
C SER A 12 -3.16 12.58 2.11
N PRO A 13 -4.14 13.42 2.49
CA PRO A 13 -5.24 13.01 3.35
C PRO A 13 -6.16 12.01 2.66
N TYR A 14 -6.76 11.09 3.41
CA TYR A 14 -7.82 10.24 2.87
C TYR A 14 -9.00 11.09 2.39
N ARG A 15 -9.43 10.85 1.15
CA ARG A 15 -10.57 11.55 0.52
C ARG A 15 -11.87 11.30 1.28
N GLY A 16 -11.98 10.15 1.95
CA GLY A 16 -13.13 9.83 2.79
C GLY A 16 -13.32 10.81 3.95
N TRP A 17 -12.23 11.20 4.62
CA TRP A 17 -12.24 12.19 5.71
C TRP A 17 -12.48 13.60 5.19
N VAL A 18 -11.81 13.97 4.09
CA VAL A 18 -12.01 15.26 3.41
C VAL A 18 -13.48 15.45 3.04
N LYS A 19 -14.11 14.42 2.44
CA LYS A 19 -15.52 14.47 2.03
C LYS A 19 -16.49 14.67 3.21
N ARG A 20 -16.12 14.19 4.41
CA ARG A 20 -16.92 14.33 5.63
C ARG A 20 -16.72 15.68 6.32
N GLY A 21 -15.86 16.56 5.79
CA GLY A 21 -15.61 17.89 6.35
C GLY A 21 -14.76 17.87 7.61
N ILE A 22 -13.93 16.84 7.81
CA ILE A 22 -12.97 16.81 8.91
C ILE A 22 -11.94 17.94 8.72
N PRO A 23 -11.61 18.72 9.76
CA PRO A 23 -10.62 19.79 9.65
C PRO A 23 -9.27 19.28 9.17
N ASN A 24 -8.55 20.09 8.37
CA ASN A 24 -7.26 19.70 7.82
C ASN A 24 -6.22 19.29 8.88
N SER A 25 -6.29 19.86 10.10
CA SER A 25 -5.42 19.50 11.22
C SER A 25 -5.61 18.08 11.72
N ASP A 26 -6.79 17.50 11.48
CA ASP A 26 -7.23 16.23 12.04
C ASP A 26 -7.33 15.15 10.95
N LEU A 27 -6.96 15.48 9.69
CA LEU A 27 -6.95 14.55 8.59
C LEU A 27 -5.76 13.58 8.72
N GLU A 28 -6.08 12.31 8.88
CA GLU A 28 -5.11 11.23 8.67
C GLU A 28 -4.68 11.19 7.19
N THR A 29 -3.37 11.16 6.96
CA THR A 29 -2.77 10.92 5.65
C THR A 29 -2.60 9.42 5.38
N ILE A 30 -2.51 9.05 4.11
CA ILE A 30 -2.29 7.64 3.72
C ILE A 30 -0.95 7.15 4.30
N SER A 31 0.11 7.99 4.30
CA SER A 31 1.39 7.63 4.92
C SER A 31 1.31 7.46 6.44
N GLN A 32 0.51 8.27 7.16
CA GLN A 32 0.27 8.09 8.59
C GLN A 32 -0.45 6.77 8.87
N HIS A 33 -1.44 6.43 8.06
CA HIS A 33 -2.19 5.18 8.20
C HIS A 33 -1.32 3.95 7.93
N ILE A 34 -0.51 3.97 6.87
CA ILE A 34 0.49 2.94 6.59
C ILE A 34 1.40 2.74 7.80
N TYR A 35 1.93 3.83 8.37
CA TYR A 35 2.78 3.76 9.57
C TYR A 35 2.05 3.14 10.77
N GLN A 36 0.81 3.57 11.04
CA GLN A 36 0.02 3.01 12.13
C GLN A 36 -0.27 1.53 11.93
N MET A 37 -0.61 1.09 10.71
CA MET A 37 -0.83 -0.31 10.40
C MET A 37 0.43 -1.16 10.62
N ALA A 38 1.58 -0.69 10.13
CA ALA A 38 2.86 -1.37 10.39
C ALA A 38 3.16 -1.48 11.90
N MET A 39 2.93 -0.39 12.66
CA MET A 39 3.13 -0.40 14.11
C MET A 39 2.18 -1.34 14.84
N ILE A 40 0.91 -1.42 14.44
CA ILE A 40 -0.06 -2.39 14.99
C ILE A 40 0.45 -3.81 14.82
N LEU A 41 0.96 -4.16 13.63
CA LEU A 41 1.52 -5.49 13.38
C LEU A 41 2.81 -5.73 14.18
N ILE A 42 3.66 -4.71 14.35
CA ILE A 42 4.89 -4.81 15.16
C ILE A 42 4.58 -5.12 16.63
N VAL A 43 3.58 -4.45 17.23
CA VAL A 43 3.28 -4.60 18.67
C VAL A 43 2.27 -5.71 18.96
N TYR A 44 1.68 -6.33 17.94
CA TYR A 44 0.72 -7.41 18.11
C TYR A 44 1.40 -8.64 18.73
N PRO A 45 0.93 -9.14 19.88
CA PRO A 45 1.64 -10.21 20.60
C PRO A 45 1.32 -11.62 20.07
N GLY A 46 0.39 -11.75 19.12
CA GLY A 46 -0.12 -13.04 18.66
C GLY A 46 0.62 -13.65 17.47
N TRP A 47 1.83 -13.19 17.15
CA TRP A 47 2.65 -13.80 16.11
C TRP A 47 3.33 -15.07 16.62
N GLU A 48 3.15 -16.17 15.91
CA GLU A 48 3.80 -17.45 16.22
C GLU A 48 5.12 -17.64 15.45
N ASN A 49 5.31 -16.89 14.35
CA ASN A 49 6.43 -17.01 13.43
C ASN A 49 6.98 -15.62 13.04
N VAL A 50 8.31 -15.48 13.04
CA VAL A 50 9.01 -14.21 12.77
C VAL A 50 8.93 -13.82 11.28
N ASP A 51 8.95 -14.79 10.37
CA ASP A 51 8.91 -14.52 8.93
C ASP A 51 7.51 -14.07 8.49
N ASP A 52 6.44 -14.68 9.02
CA ASP A 52 5.07 -14.23 8.81
C ASP A 52 4.86 -12.82 9.39
N TRP A 53 5.43 -12.55 10.57
CA TRP A 53 5.41 -11.22 11.18
C TRP A 53 6.09 -10.18 10.29
N LEU A 54 7.31 -10.45 9.85
CA LEU A 54 8.06 -9.55 8.96
C LEU A 54 7.32 -9.30 7.66
N ALA A 55 6.79 -10.35 7.02
CA ALA A 55 6.06 -10.22 5.77
C ALA A 55 4.77 -9.42 5.91
N ALA A 56 4.04 -9.59 7.02
CA ALA A 56 2.87 -8.78 7.31
C ALA A 56 3.22 -7.29 7.47
N VAL A 57 4.31 -6.98 8.19
CA VAL A 57 4.80 -5.60 8.35
C VAL A 57 5.21 -5.01 7.00
N GLU A 58 5.97 -5.74 6.19
CA GLU A 58 6.35 -5.31 4.84
C GLU A 58 5.12 -5.08 3.95
N MET A 59 4.13 -5.98 4.00
CA MET A 59 2.88 -5.87 3.26
C MET A 59 2.09 -4.62 3.67
N ALA A 60 1.98 -4.34 4.97
CA ALA A 60 1.34 -3.13 5.48
C ALA A 60 2.04 -1.84 5.05
N ILE A 61 3.35 -1.88 4.78
CA ILE A 61 4.07 -0.73 4.25
C ILE A 61 3.72 -0.46 2.78
N VAL A 62 3.49 -1.51 1.97
CA VAL A 62 3.37 -1.39 0.51
C VAL A 62 1.95 -1.51 -0.04
N TYR A 63 0.96 -1.92 0.76
CA TYR A 63 -0.40 -2.21 0.24
C TYR A 63 -1.12 -0.98 -0.35
N ASN A 64 -0.83 0.24 0.10
CA ASN A 64 -1.34 1.49 -0.50
C ASN A 64 -0.43 2.06 -1.59
N ALA A 65 0.75 1.48 -1.86
CA ALA A 65 1.64 2.00 -2.89
C ALA A 65 0.93 2.23 -4.24
N PRO A 66 0.03 1.35 -4.73
CA PRO A 66 -0.76 1.60 -5.95
C PRO A 66 -1.61 2.87 -5.95
N GLU A 67 -2.01 3.38 -4.78
CA GLU A 67 -2.88 4.57 -4.65
C GLU A 67 -2.15 5.86 -5.01
N VAL A 68 -0.82 5.81 -5.08
CA VAL A 68 0.00 6.92 -5.57
C VAL A 68 -0.29 7.27 -7.04
N ILE A 69 -0.82 6.31 -7.81
CA ILE A 69 -1.21 6.46 -9.21
C ILE A 69 -2.74 6.38 -9.35
N SER A 70 -3.35 5.38 -8.72
CA SER A 70 -4.81 5.16 -8.83
C SER A 70 -5.65 6.11 -7.98
N GLY A 71 -5.06 6.78 -7.00
CA GLY A 71 -5.75 7.63 -6.02
C GLY A 71 -6.50 6.84 -4.94
N ASP A 72 -6.87 7.54 -3.86
CA ASP A 72 -7.77 7.00 -2.83
C ASP A 72 -9.21 6.95 -3.37
N VAL A 73 -9.60 5.78 -3.86
CA VAL A 73 -10.96 5.51 -4.39
C VAL A 73 -11.91 5.21 -3.24
N ILE A 74 -12.89 6.08 -3.05
CA ILE A 74 -13.89 6.01 -1.98
C ILE A 74 -15.24 5.47 -2.50
N PRO A 75 -16.12 4.94 -1.63
CA PRO A 75 -17.38 4.31 -2.06
C PRO A 75 -18.26 5.21 -2.93
N SER A 76 -18.25 6.52 -2.70
CA SER A 76 -19.05 7.46 -3.48
C SER A 76 -18.55 7.75 -4.89
N ASP A 77 -17.36 7.28 -5.25
CA ASP A 77 -16.87 7.35 -6.63
C ASP A 77 -17.62 6.35 -7.54
N ASN A 78 -18.43 5.45 -6.97
CA ASN A 78 -19.25 4.45 -7.69
C ASN A 78 -18.43 3.58 -8.68
N ILE A 79 -17.16 3.34 -8.36
CA ILE A 79 -16.27 2.47 -9.14
C ILE A 79 -16.49 1.03 -8.68
N SER A 80 -16.68 0.11 -9.64
CA SER A 80 -16.86 -1.31 -9.33
C SER A 80 -15.60 -1.90 -8.68
N ARG A 81 -15.76 -2.98 -7.91
CA ARG A 81 -14.64 -3.66 -7.26
C ARG A 81 -13.62 -4.14 -8.29
N GLU A 82 -14.08 -4.66 -9.42
CA GLU A 82 -13.25 -5.17 -10.52
C GLU A 82 -12.44 -4.02 -11.14
N ARG A 83 -13.07 -2.88 -11.41
CA ARG A 83 -12.36 -1.72 -11.97
C ARG A 83 -11.34 -1.16 -10.99
N LYS A 84 -11.69 -1.07 -9.71
CA LYS A 84 -10.75 -0.67 -8.64
C LYS A 84 -9.54 -1.60 -8.61
N GLN A 85 -9.78 -2.91 -8.71
CA GLN A 85 -8.73 -3.93 -8.69
C GLN A 85 -7.80 -3.79 -9.90
N ILE A 86 -8.33 -3.66 -11.12
CA ILE A 86 -7.54 -3.47 -12.35
C ILE A 86 -6.70 -2.19 -12.25
N CYS A 87 -7.27 -1.09 -11.76
CA CYS A 87 -6.51 0.16 -11.60
C CYS A 87 -5.35 0.02 -10.61
N LYS A 88 -5.55 -0.71 -9.50
CA LYS A 88 -4.48 -0.99 -8.53
C LYS A 88 -3.40 -1.89 -9.12
N GLU A 89 -3.77 -2.90 -9.90
CA GLU A 89 -2.81 -3.79 -10.57
C GLU A 89 -1.93 -3.04 -11.57
N LEU A 90 -2.53 -2.25 -12.47
CA LEU A 90 -1.78 -1.45 -13.44
C LEU A 90 -0.86 -0.42 -12.76
N SER A 91 -1.32 0.15 -11.64
CA SER A 91 -0.52 1.08 -10.84
C SER A 91 0.69 0.38 -10.24
N LEU A 92 0.51 -0.83 -9.71
CA LEU A 92 1.61 -1.61 -9.17
C LEU A 92 2.61 -2.04 -10.24
N ASP A 93 2.13 -2.50 -11.40
CA ASP A 93 2.98 -2.89 -12.52
C ASP A 93 3.90 -1.73 -12.95
N TYR A 94 3.35 -0.51 -12.96
CA TYR A 94 4.15 0.69 -13.21
C TYR A 94 5.23 0.91 -12.14
N LEU A 95 4.91 0.74 -10.84
CA LEU A 95 5.90 0.86 -9.75
C LEU A 95 7.00 -0.19 -9.86
N ILE A 96 6.65 -1.42 -10.22
CA ILE A 96 7.59 -2.53 -10.43
C ILE A 96 8.52 -2.20 -11.59
N CYS A 97 7.98 -1.73 -12.73
CA CYS A 97 8.78 -1.30 -13.87
C CYS A 97 9.74 -0.17 -13.50
N LEU A 98 9.26 0.87 -12.81
CA LEU A 98 10.08 2.01 -12.37
C LEU A 98 11.21 1.57 -11.40
N SER A 99 10.94 0.58 -10.57
CA SER A 99 11.93 -0.01 -9.66
C SER A 99 13.03 -0.76 -10.41
N ARG A 100 12.67 -1.51 -11.46
CA ARG A 100 13.62 -2.21 -12.35
C ARG A 100 14.46 -1.23 -13.17
N GLU A 101 13.86 -0.15 -13.68
CA GLU A 101 14.60 0.91 -14.37
C GLU A 101 15.64 1.56 -13.46
N SER A 102 15.34 1.66 -12.17
CA SER A 102 16.28 2.12 -11.13
C SER A 102 17.29 1.05 -10.70
N ARG A 103 17.35 -0.11 -11.39
CA ARG A 103 18.19 -1.28 -11.10
C ARG A 103 17.97 -1.88 -9.71
N ASN A 104 16.75 -1.78 -9.18
CA ASN A 104 16.37 -2.38 -7.90
C ASN A 104 15.44 -3.58 -8.10
N ASP A 105 16.00 -4.64 -8.67
CA ASP A 105 15.26 -5.88 -8.97
C ASP A 105 14.79 -6.61 -7.70
N ILE A 106 15.53 -6.44 -6.59
CA ILE A 106 15.18 -7.01 -5.28
C ILE A 106 13.85 -6.40 -4.81
N PHE A 107 13.75 -5.07 -4.79
CA PHE A 107 12.54 -4.39 -4.38
C PHE A 107 11.37 -4.66 -5.32
N ALA A 108 11.62 -4.66 -6.64
CA ALA A 108 10.61 -4.98 -7.64
C ALA A 108 10.02 -6.39 -7.43
N SER A 109 10.87 -7.37 -7.12
CA SER A 109 10.45 -8.75 -6.85
C SER A 109 9.72 -8.86 -5.52
N CYS A 110 10.20 -8.15 -4.49
CA CYS A 110 9.58 -8.13 -3.16
C CYS A 110 8.15 -7.59 -3.20
N ILE A 111 7.94 -6.42 -3.80
CA ILE A 111 6.60 -5.83 -3.96
C ILE A 111 5.66 -6.74 -4.76
N SER A 112 6.16 -7.33 -5.84
CA SER A 112 5.36 -8.24 -6.68
C SER A 112 4.87 -9.45 -5.87
N ARG A 113 5.75 -10.03 -5.05
CA ARG A 113 5.41 -11.15 -4.16
C ARG A 113 4.39 -10.74 -3.10
N LEU A 114 4.65 -9.67 -2.35
CA LEU A 114 3.78 -9.20 -1.26
C LEU A 114 2.38 -8.84 -1.78
N TRP A 115 2.28 -8.24 -2.97
CA TRP A 115 0.97 -7.94 -3.56
C TRP A 115 0.19 -9.18 -3.96
N LYS A 116 0.87 -10.21 -4.46
CA LYS A 116 0.24 -11.48 -4.78
C LYS A 116 -0.32 -12.13 -3.51
N GLU A 117 0.49 -12.18 -2.45
CA GLU A 117 0.09 -12.66 -1.12
C GLU A 117 -1.14 -11.90 -0.58
N TYR A 118 -1.10 -10.56 -0.63
CA TYR A 118 -2.22 -9.70 -0.24
C TYR A 118 -3.52 -10.05 -0.98
N LYS A 119 -3.45 -10.22 -2.30
CA LYS A 119 -4.63 -10.49 -3.13
C LYS A 119 -5.26 -11.85 -2.84
N GLU A 120 -4.42 -12.85 -2.60
CA GLU A 120 -4.85 -14.23 -2.41
C GLU A 120 -5.21 -14.54 -0.96
N ALA A 121 -4.99 -13.58 -0.04
CA ALA A 121 -5.12 -13.76 1.40
C ALA A 121 -4.34 -15.02 1.87
N ALA A 122 -3.15 -15.20 1.31
CA ALA A 122 -2.31 -16.38 1.49
C ALA A 122 -0.87 -15.97 1.83
N SER A 123 -0.16 -16.79 2.60
CA SER A 123 1.29 -16.67 2.85
C SER A 123 2.03 -17.70 1.98
N TYR A 124 3.08 -17.27 1.27
CA TYR A 124 3.94 -18.14 0.45
C TYR A 124 5.33 -18.35 1.05
N ILE A 125 5.52 -17.95 2.30
CA ILE A 125 6.77 -18.16 3.03
C ILE A 125 6.79 -19.62 3.50
N SER A 126 7.83 -20.35 3.10
CA SER A 126 8.07 -21.76 3.41
C SER A 126 9.17 -21.94 4.43
#